data_AF-A0A368H6S1-F1
#
_entry.id   AF-A0A368H6S1-F1
#
_cell.length_a   1.000
_cell.length_b   1.000
_cell.length_c   1.000
_cell.angle_alpha   90.00
_cell.angle_beta   90.00
_cell.angle_gamma   90.00
#
_symmetry.space_group_name_H-M   'P 1'
#
loop_
_entity.id
_entity.type
_entity.pdbx_description
1 polymer ?
#
loop_
_entity_poly.entity_id
_entity_poly.type
_entity_poly.pdbx_seq_one_letter_code
_entity_poly.pdbx_strand_id
1 'polypeptide(L)'
;MISGQENVDFLERERDWVKKLFTPVCSAEQEQVLRINNLFTEEDTQFLSYEKCTYRNVGPWGWCDLPKENDAPAHKIMVLGNSYATNQGRIVYEMCHSSEVEVKIFTIAACEVIAKSTQFEHCQNSHEKSLEAVKAYKPDVLFILARYTDMVDVPEKASKTGLEDIVKEAASRLNELSQSVTDHVYVLNAIPRPHRAFHRLHTIAFRQHISQKPAKFLNSTSGIELARRRVAKSVSMCSKCSIIDYQPVFTFNDTFHLYDSVTNVDFMNGYWHLTPLGLHRLRPFFRDICDHITYSNRKLT
;
A
#
# COMPACT_ATOMS: atom_id res chain seq x y z
N MET A 1 -13.35 -23.52 -16.15
CA MET A 1 -12.06 -24.18 -15.87
C MET A 1 -11.08 -23.72 -16.94
N ILE A 2 -10.33 -22.67 -16.63
CA ILE A 2 -9.27 -22.16 -17.51
C ILE A 2 -7.97 -22.73 -16.95
N SER A 3 -7.20 -23.39 -17.81
CA SER A 3 -6.09 -24.26 -17.43
C SER A 3 -4.91 -23.49 -16.85
N GLY A 4 -4.17 -24.10 -15.92
CA GLY A 4 -2.98 -23.51 -15.28
C GLY A 4 -1.84 -23.13 -16.22
N GLN A 5 -1.92 -23.48 -17.51
CA GLN A 5 -0.93 -23.13 -18.53
C GLN A 5 -1.05 -21.67 -18.99
N GLU A 6 -2.27 -21.12 -19.10
CA GLU A 6 -2.48 -19.73 -19.55
C GLU A 6 -2.03 -18.69 -18.52
N ASN A 7 -2.04 -19.06 -17.24
CA ASN A 7 -1.67 -18.16 -16.14
C ASN A 7 -0.14 -17.99 -16.03
N VAL A 8 0.62 -19.06 -16.31
CA VAL A 8 2.10 -19.01 -16.39
C VAL A 8 2.53 -18.17 -17.60
N ASP A 9 1.82 -18.34 -18.72
CA ASP A 9 2.08 -17.60 -19.96
C ASP A 9 1.76 -16.10 -19.83
N PHE A 10 0.73 -15.72 -19.05
CA PHE A 10 0.44 -14.31 -18.73
C PHE A 10 1.53 -13.65 -17.87
N LEU A 11 2.07 -14.35 -16.87
CA LEU A 11 3.08 -13.81 -15.94
C LEU A 11 4.48 -13.76 -16.56
N GLU A 12 4.85 -14.72 -17.42
CA GLU A 12 6.05 -14.63 -18.24
C GLU A 12 5.95 -13.50 -19.26
N ARG A 13 4.77 -13.29 -19.87
CA ARG A 13 4.50 -12.11 -20.68
C ARG A 13 4.60 -10.84 -19.84
N GLU A 14 4.04 -10.75 -18.64
CA GLU A 14 4.20 -9.56 -17.78
C GLU A 14 5.68 -9.25 -17.53
N ARG A 15 6.50 -10.25 -17.23
CA ARG A 15 7.94 -10.10 -17.00
C ARG A 15 8.68 -9.64 -18.26
N ASP A 16 8.33 -10.17 -19.42
CA ASP A 16 8.92 -9.77 -20.71
C ASP A 16 8.42 -8.41 -21.21
N TRP A 17 7.17 -8.06 -20.90
CA TRP A 17 6.60 -6.74 -21.17
C TRP A 17 7.24 -5.69 -20.28
N VAL A 18 7.35 -5.93 -18.98
CA VAL A 18 8.09 -5.08 -18.03
C VAL A 18 9.54 -4.93 -18.50
N LYS A 19 10.23 -6.02 -18.86
CA LYS A 19 11.59 -5.93 -19.42
C LYS A 19 11.66 -5.12 -20.72
N LYS A 20 10.71 -5.26 -21.64
CA LYS A 20 10.66 -4.49 -22.91
C LYS A 20 10.24 -3.03 -22.72
N LEU A 21 9.36 -2.74 -21.77
CA LEU A 21 8.88 -1.39 -21.43
C LEU A 21 9.90 -0.59 -20.63
N PHE A 22 10.74 -1.27 -19.84
CA PHE A 22 11.75 -0.65 -18.99
C PHE A 22 13.19 -0.84 -19.50
N THR A 23 13.40 -1.54 -20.63
CA THR A 23 14.58 -1.28 -21.46
C THR A 23 14.48 0.16 -21.98
N PRO A 24 15.57 0.96 -21.94
CA PRO A 24 15.57 2.33 -22.41
C PRO A 24 15.47 2.36 -23.94
N VAL A 25 14.27 2.13 -24.45
CA VAL A 25 13.88 2.43 -25.82
C VAL A 25 13.20 3.79 -25.75
N CYS A 26 13.73 4.75 -26.50
CA CYS A 26 13.16 6.06 -26.68
C CYS A 26 11.65 5.95 -26.99
N SER A 27 10.82 6.56 -26.13
CA SER A 27 9.36 6.69 -26.22
C SER A 27 8.58 5.39 -26.52
N ALA A 28 7.87 4.87 -25.51
CA ALA A 28 6.76 3.95 -25.78
C ALA A 28 5.76 4.63 -26.73
N GLU A 29 5.26 3.90 -27.73
CA GLU A 29 4.25 4.42 -28.65
C GLU A 29 2.99 4.79 -27.84
N GLN A 30 2.33 5.89 -28.20
CA GLN A 30 1.17 6.43 -27.46
C GLN A 30 0.10 5.35 -27.19
N GLU A 31 -0.16 4.46 -28.15
CA GLU A 31 -1.10 3.36 -28.02
C GLU A 31 -0.69 2.34 -26.94
N GLN A 32 0.61 2.05 -26.80
CA GLN A 32 1.13 1.14 -25.78
C GLN A 32 0.91 1.70 -24.38
N VAL A 33 1.22 2.98 -24.17
CA VAL A 33 0.99 3.67 -22.89
C VAL A 33 -0.49 3.65 -22.52
N LEU A 34 -1.37 3.97 -23.49
CA LEU A 34 -2.82 3.94 -23.29
C LEU A 34 -3.32 2.54 -22.92
N ARG A 35 -2.84 1.52 -23.63
CA ARG A 35 -3.19 0.12 -23.37
C ARG A 35 -2.77 -0.31 -21.97
N ILE A 36 -1.57 0.05 -21.54
CA ILE A 36 -1.01 -0.30 -20.23
C ILE A 36 -1.77 0.40 -19.10
N ASN A 37 -2.01 1.71 -19.22
CA ASN A 37 -2.77 2.46 -18.23
C ASN A 37 -4.20 1.90 -18.08
N ASN A 38 -4.82 1.51 -19.21
CA ASN A 38 -6.14 0.90 -19.20
C ASN A 38 -6.12 -0.51 -18.57
N LEU A 39 -5.14 -1.35 -18.93
CA LEU A 39 -4.99 -2.71 -18.39
C LEU A 39 -4.97 -2.72 -16.86
N PHE A 40 -4.14 -1.88 -16.24
CA PHE A 40 -4.03 -1.85 -14.78
C PHE A 40 -5.26 -1.28 -14.08
N THR A 41 -6.11 -0.56 -14.79
CA THR A 41 -7.41 -0.12 -14.26
C THR A 41 -8.44 -1.23 -14.39
N GLU A 42 -8.63 -1.80 -15.57
CA GLU A 42 -9.64 -2.84 -15.81
C GLU A 42 -9.36 -4.12 -14.99
N GLU A 43 -8.09 -4.51 -14.88
CA GLU A 43 -7.68 -5.74 -14.19
C GLU A 43 -7.24 -5.47 -12.73
N ASP A 44 -7.68 -4.37 -12.11
CA ASP A 44 -7.26 -3.96 -10.76
C ASP A 44 -7.28 -5.12 -9.75
N THR A 45 -8.40 -5.87 -9.71
CA THR A 45 -8.56 -6.99 -8.77
C THR A 45 -7.57 -8.14 -9.04
N GLN A 46 -7.23 -8.38 -10.31
CA GLN A 46 -6.23 -9.39 -10.66
C GLN A 46 -4.84 -8.96 -10.18
N PHE A 47 -4.50 -7.68 -10.37
CA PHE A 47 -3.23 -7.09 -9.94
C PHE A 47 -3.11 -6.83 -8.42
N LEU A 48 -4.20 -7.01 -7.66
CA LEU A 48 -4.16 -7.12 -6.20
C LEU A 48 -3.62 -8.48 -5.74
N SER A 49 -3.73 -9.52 -6.56
CA SER A 49 -3.16 -10.83 -6.23
C SER A 49 -1.65 -10.85 -6.49
N TYR A 50 -0.92 -11.65 -5.72
CA TYR A 50 0.51 -11.86 -5.90
C TYR A 50 0.79 -13.35 -6.14
N GLU A 51 1.52 -13.66 -7.22
CA GLU A 51 1.75 -15.03 -7.68
C GLU A 51 2.43 -15.93 -6.64
N LYS A 52 3.28 -15.36 -5.77
CA LYS A 52 3.99 -16.12 -4.74
C LYS A 52 3.14 -16.37 -3.51
N CYS A 53 1.98 -15.74 -3.43
CA CYS A 53 1.12 -15.83 -2.25
C CYS A 53 0.30 -17.11 -2.26
N THR A 54 0.37 -17.88 -1.17
CA THR A 54 -0.61 -18.92 -0.87
C THR A 54 -1.75 -18.29 -0.08
N TYR A 55 -2.87 -18.02 -0.75
CA TYR A 55 -4.07 -17.46 -0.12
C TYR A 55 -4.85 -18.54 0.64
N ARG A 56 -5.23 -18.25 1.88
CA ARG A 56 -6.06 -19.18 2.69
C ARG A 56 -7.54 -19.12 2.33
N ASN A 57 -7.97 -18.05 1.69
CA ASN A 57 -9.33 -17.80 1.24
C ASN A 57 -9.35 -17.66 -0.29
N VAL A 58 -10.54 -17.62 -0.88
CA VAL A 58 -10.70 -17.30 -2.30
C VAL A 58 -10.39 -15.81 -2.51
N GLY A 59 -9.37 -15.52 -3.33
CA GLY A 59 -8.97 -14.16 -3.69
C GLY A 59 -8.00 -13.51 -2.71
N PRO A 60 -7.69 -12.20 -2.90
CA PRO A 60 -6.53 -11.58 -2.29
C PRO A 60 -6.75 -11.03 -0.86
N TRP A 61 -7.75 -11.58 -0.15
CA TRP A 61 -8.21 -11.08 1.14
C TRP A 61 -7.95 -12.10 2.27
N GLY A 62 -7.73 -11.59 3.48
CA GLY A 62 -7.34 -12.42 4.62
C GLY A 62 -5.86 -12.75 4.56
N TRP A 63 -5.50 -13.99 4.89
CA TRP A 63 -4.11 -14.42 4.98
C TRP A 63 -3.50 -14.71 3.61
N CYS A 64 -2.30 -14.16 3.45
CA CYS A 64 -1.36 -14.47 2.40
C CYS A 64 -0.07 -15.02 3.03
N ASP A 65 0.15 -16.32 2.86
CA ASP A 65 1.41 -16.96 3.26
C ASP A 65 2.40 -16.87 2.09
N LEU A 66 3.49 -16.13 2.30
CA LEU A 66 4.56 -15.98 1.31
C LEU A 66 5.61 -17.09 1.49
N PRO A 67 6.40 -17.40 0.44
CA PRO A 67 7.43 -18.42 0.54
C PRO A 67 8.50 -18.01 1.56
N LYS A 68 8.92 -18.98 2.37
CA LYS A 68 10.03 -18.85 3.31
C LYS A 68 11.24 -19.63 2.78
N GLU A 69 12.44 -19.09 3.00
CA GLU A 69 13.71 -19.76 2.65
C GLU A 69 14.14 -20.77 3.71
N ASN A 70 13.63 -20.63 4.94
CA ASN A 70 13.98 -21.47 6.08
C ASN A 70 12.71 -21.82 6.89
N ASP A 71 12.66 -23.04 7.43
CA ASP A 71 11.56 -23.49 8.29
C ASP A 71 11.56 -22.87 9.69
N ALA A 72 12.72 -22.38 10.14
CA ALA A 72 12.91 -21.72 11.43
C ALA A 72 13.48 -20.29 11.24
N PRO A 73 12.69 -19.34 10.72
CA PRO A 73 13.11 -17.95 10.57
C PRO A 73 13.39 -17.32 11.95
N ALA A 74 14.42 -16.48 12.03
CA ALA A 74 14.76 -15.76 13.25
C ALA A 74 13.82 -14.57 13.49
N HIS A 75 13.25 -14.01 12.42
CA HIS A 75 12.49 -12.77 12.44
C HIS A 75 11.19 -12.89 11.64
N LYS A 76 10.16 -12.21 12.11
CA LYS A 76 8.82 -12.18 11.50
C LYS A 76 8.39 -10.77 11.18
N ILE A 77 8.06 -10.52 9.92
CA ILE A 77 7.42 -9.28 9.46
C ILE A 77 5.97 -9.57 9.08
N MET A 78 5.06 -8.70 9.51
CA MET A 78 3.67 -8.73 9.08
C MET A 78 3.31 -7.45 8.34
N VAL A 79 2.58 -7.58 7.24
CA VAL A 79 1.89 -6.47 6.59
C VAL A 79 0.39 -6.58 6.88
N LEU A 80 -0.20 -5.52 7.38
CA LEU A 80 -1.60 -5.41 7.76
C LEU A 80 -2.25 -4.24 7.04
N GLY A 81 -3.48 -4.40 6.56
CA GLY A 81 -4.18 -3.27 5.94
C GLY A 81 -5.44 -3.61 5.17
N ASN A 82 -5.80 -2.68 4.28
CA ASN A 82 -6.87 -2.87 3.30
C ASN A 82 -6.29 -3.16 1.92
N SER A 83 -6.98 -2.72 0.86
CA SER A 83 -6.52 -2.91 -0.51
C SER A 83 -5.14 -2.30 -0.78
N TYR A 84 -4.69 -1.33 0.03
CA TYR A 84 -3.31 -0.84 -0.05
C TYR A 84 -2.30 -1.89 0.42
N ALA A 85 -2.51 -2.57 1.55
CA ALA A 85 -1.66 -3.67 1.97
C ALA A 85 -1.71 -4.84 0.97
N THR A 86 -2.87 -5.12 0.39
CA THR A 86 -3.00 -6.15 -0.65
C THR A 86 -2.15 -5.79 -1.88
N ASN A 87 -2.23 -4.54 -2.34
CA ASN A 87 -1.50 -4.04 -3.51
C ASN A 87 0.02 -3.90 -3.28
N GLN A 88 0.40 -3.42 -2.10
CA GLN A 88 1.76 -2.93 -1.80
C GLN A 88 2.57 -3.88 -0.93
N GLY A 89 1.93 -4.76 -0.16
CA GLY A 89 2.60 -5.66 0.78
C GLY A 89 3.61 -6.60 0.13
N ARG A 90 3.43 -6.93 -1.16
CA ARG A 90 4.44 -7.67 -1.94
C ARG A 90 5.79 -6.97 -1.99
N ILE A 91 5.84 -5.64 -1.98
CA ILE A 91 7.12 -4.91 -2.02
C ILE A 91 7.86 -5.03 -0.68
N VAL A 92 7.13 -5.07 0.44
CA VAL A 92 7.74 -5.37 1.75
C VAL A 92 8.39 -6.75 1.71
N TYR A 93 7.70 -7.76 1.17
CA TYR A 93 8.30 -9.08 0.98
C TYR A 93 9.51 -9.06 0.07
N GLU A 94 9.38 -8.50 -1.14
CA GLU A 94 10.47 -8.47 -2.13
C GLU A 94 11.73 -7.79 -1.57
N MET A 95 11.59 -6.77 -0.72
CA MET A 95 12.71 -5.98 -0.22
C MET A 95 13.25 -6.44 1.14
N CYS A 96 12.42 -7.04 2.00
CA CYS A 96 12.82 -7.44 3.37
C CYS A 96 13.11 -8.94 3.51
N HIS A 97 12.67 -9.78 2.56
CA HIS A 97 12.83 -11.23 2.68
C HIS A 97 14.30 -11.66 2.62
N SER A 98 14.64 -12.62 3.47
CA SER A 98 15.93 -13.31 3.51
C SER A 98 15.77 -14.67 4.20
N SER A 99 16.85 -15.44 4.30
CA SER A 99 16.89 -16.72 5.03
C SER A 99 16.50 -16.62 6.51
N GLU A 100 16.55 -15.42 7.10
CA GLU A 100 16.22 -15.18 8.51
C GLU A 100 14.83 -14.57 8.70
N VAL A 101 14.16 -14.11 7.63
CA VAL A 101 12.93 -13.30 7.71
C VAL A 101 11.76 -13.98 7.02
N GLU A 102 10.72 -14.30 7.80
CA GLU A 102 9.41 -14.69 7.30
C GLU A 102 8.49 -13.46 7.20
N VAL A 103 7.80 -13.32 6.07
CA VAL A 103 6.84 -12.24 5.84
C VAL A 103 5.45 -12.83 5.63
N LYS A 104 4.44 -12.27 6.29
CA LYS A 104 3.02 -12.57 6.01
C LYS A 104 2.23 -11.31 5.77
N ILE A 105 1.19 -11.42 4.97
CA ILE A 105 0.25 -10.33 4.73
C ILE A 105 -1.12 -10.75 5.23
N PHE A 106 -1.80 -9.87 5.95
CA PHE A 106 -3.20 -10.02 6.33
C PHE A 106 -3.98 -8.77 5.96
N THR A 107 -5.05 -8.93 5.19
CA THR A 107 -5.84 -7.78 4.74
C THR A 107 -7.33 -7.97 4.88
N ILE A 108 -8.04 -6.85 5.07
CA ILE A 108 -9.49 -6.81 5.05
C ILE A 108 -9.93 -5.74 4.06
N ALA A 109 -10.66 -6.16 3.02
CA ALA A 109 -11.09 -5.27 1.94
C ALA A 109 -11.81 -4.02 2.46
N ALA A 110 -11.39 -2.85 1.99
CA ALA A 110 -11.95 -1.53 2.32
C ALA A 110 -11.93 -1.09 3.80
N CYS A 111 -11.55 -1.95 4.75
CA CYS A 111 -11.62 -1.62 6.17
C CYS A 111 -10.38 -0.86 6.65
N GLU A 112 -10.58 0.23 7.38
CA GLU A 112 -9.51 0.96 8.04
C GLU A 112 -8.98 0.16 9.23
N VAL A 113 -7.66 0.19 9.42
CA VAL A 113 -7.00 -0.54 10.50
C VAL A 113 -7.08 0.25 11.81
N ILE A 114 -6.67 1.51 11.75
CA ILE A 114 -6.56 2.38 12.93
C ILE A 114 -7.77 3.32 13.07
N ALA A 115 -8.78 3.23 12.21
CA ALA A 115 -10.02 3.99 12.37
C ALA A 115 -11.22 3.05 12.21
N LYS A 116 -12.35 3.37 12.83
CA LYS A 116 -13.59 2.64 12.63
C LYS A 116 -14.15 2.92 11.25
N SER A 117 -14.11 1.95 10.36
CA SER A 117 -14.90 2.02 9.14
C SER A 117 -16.38 1.87 9.45
N THR A 118 -17.15 2.90 9.10
CA THR A 118 -18.61 2.92 9.26
C THR A 118 -19.35 2.62 7.96
N GLN A 119 -18.62 2.53 6.84
CA GLN A 119 -19.20 2.47 5.49
C GLN A 119 -19.64 1.07 5.05
N PHE A 120 -19.03 0.02 5.60
CA PHE A 120 -19.29 -1.36 5.17
C PHE A 120 -19.54 -2.26 6.38
N GLU A 121 -20.61 -3.04 6.34
CA GLU A 121 -21.04 -3.93 7.44
C GLU A 121 -19.95 -4.94 7.82
N HIS A 122 -19.25 -5.51 6.84
CA HIS A 122 -18.18 -6.49 7.09
C HIS A 122 -16.98 -5.91 7.84
N CYS A 123 -16.86 -4.58 7.92
CA CYS A 123 -15.79 -3.90 8.66
C CYS A 123 -16.09 -3.72 10.15
N GLN A 124 -17.30 -4.03 10.64
CA GLN A 124 -17.66 -3.84 12.05
C GLN A 124 -16.66 -4.52 13.01
N ASN A 125 -16.22 -5.73 12.69
CA ASN A 125 -15.26 -6.51 13.50
C ASN A 125 -13.85 -6.52 12.91
N SER A 126 -13.52 -5.54 12.05
CA SER A 126 -12.21 -5.49 11.37
C SER A 126 -11.04 -5.31 12.34
N HIS A 127 -11.23 -4.53 13.41
CA HIS A 127 -10.23 -4.31 14.44
C HIS A 127 -9.91 -5.61 15.19
N GLU A 128 -10.93 -6.33 15.66
CA GLU A 128 -10.79 -7.60 16.37
C GLU A 128 -10.06 -8.64 15.51
N LYS A 129 -10.47 -8.79 14.23
CA LYS A 129 -9.79 -9.67 13.27
C LYS A 129 -8.32 -9.29 13.06
N SER A 130 -8.03 -8.00 13.01
CA SER A 130 -6.65 -7.51 12.87
C SER A 130 -5.82 -7.83 14.12
N LEU A 131 -6.38 -7.62 15.31
CA LEU A 131 -5.75 -7.98 16.58
C LEU A 131 -5.50 -9.48 16.69
N GLU A 132 -6.48 -10.31 16.34
CA GLU A 132 -6.34 -11.76 16.29
C GLU A 132 -5.20 -12.18 15.37
N ALA A 133 -5.11 -11.56 14.18
CA ALA A 133 -4.06 -11.86 13.23
C ALA A 133 -2.66 -11.51 13.76
N VAL A 134 -2.49 -10.32 14.35
CA VAL A 134 -1.21 -9.91 14.96
C VAL A 134 -0.86 -10.80 16.17
N LYS A 135 -1.84 -11.12 17.04
CA LYS A 135 -1.64 -12.02 18.20
C LYS A 135 -1.28 -13.44 17.80
N ALA A 136 -1.88 -13.96 16.73
CA ALA A 136 -1.61 -15.30 16.24
C ALA A 136 -0.22 -15.40 15.62
N TYR A 137 0.20 -14.39 14.84
CA TYR A 137 1.47 -14.43 14.14
C TYR A 137 2.67 -13.99 14.99
N LYS A 138 2.45 -13.03 15.92
CA LYS A 138 3.47 -12.42 16.79
C LYS A 138 4.66 -11.88 15.99
N PRO A 139 4.46 -10.86 15.13
CA PRO A 139 5.55 -10.31 14.34
C PRO A 139 6.53 -9.54 15.20
N ASP A 140 7.79 -9.54 14.79
CA ASP A 140 8.78 -8.60 15.31
C ASP A 140 8.53 -7.19 14.76
N VAL A 141 8.17 -7.10 13.48
CA VAL A 141 7.86 -5.83 12.81
C VAL A 141 6.50 -5.89 12.12
N LEU A 142 5.71 -4.84 12.28
CA LEU A 142 4.40 -4.68 11.65
C LEU A 142 4.40 -3.47 10.70
N PHE A 143 3.99 -3.68 9.46
CA PHE A 143 3.68 -2.61 8.51
C PHE A 143 2.16 -2.46 8.39
N ILE A 144 1.62 -1.30 8.74
CA ILE A 144 0.22 -0.94 8.51
C ILE A 144 0.12 -0.12 7.23
N LEU A 145 -0.27 -0.77 6.13
CA LEU A 145 -0.42 -0.14 4.81
C LEU A 145 -1.92 -0.01 4.49
N ALA A 146 -2.50 1.14 4.82
CA ALA A 146 -3.94 1.37 4.65
C ALA A 146 -4.22 2.68 3.92
N ARG A 147 -5.23 2.65 3.04
CA ARG A 147 -5.90 3.88 2.59
C ARG A 147 -6.83 4.36 3.67
N TYR A 148 -6.71 5.63 4.06
CA TYR A 148 -7.60 6.23 5.04
C TYR A 148 -8.82 6.87 4.40
N THR A 149 -9.99 6.57 4.97
CA THR A 149 -11.27 7.12 4.54
C THR A 149 -11.78 8.14 5.54
N ASP A 150 -12.12 7.71 6.75
CA ASP A 150 -12.74 8.57 7.75
C ASP A 150 -11.76 9.63 8.27
N MET A 151 -10.45 9.33 8.32
CA MET A 151 -9.42 10.33 8.65
C MET A 151 -9.40 11.52 7.68
N VAL A 152 -9.81 11.31 6.42
CA VAL A 152 -9.86 12.34 5.37
C VAL A 152 -11.23 13.01 5.31
N ASP A 153 -12.29 12.22 5.38
CA ASP A 153 -13.64 12.65 5.02
C ASP A 153 -14.45 13.21 6.21
N VAL A 154 -14.11 12.84 7.44
CA VAL A 154 -14.76 13.40 8.64
C VAL A 154 -14.22 14.81 8.89
N PRO A 155 -15.07 15.86 8.87
CA PRO A 155 -14.64 17.23 9.13
C PRO A 155 -13.96 17.38 10.49
N GLU A 156 -13.01 18.30 10.59
CA GLU A 156 -12.37 18.64 11.86
C GLU A 156 -13.43 19.20 12.82
N LYS A 157 -13.55 18.59 14.01
CA LYS A 157 -14.46 19.08 15.05
C LYS A 157 -13.66 19.80 16.11
N ALA A 158 -14.15 20.97 16.55
CA ALA A 158 -13.61 21.66 17.72
C ALA A 158 -13.76 20.74 18.95
N SER A 159 -12.65 20.15 19.40
CA SER A 159 -12.66 19.28 20.58
C SER A 159 -12.65 20.11 21.86
N LYS A 160 -13.65 19.93 22.73
CA LYS A 160 -13.64 20.48 24.09
C LYS A 160 -12.48 19.96 24.95
N THR A 161 -11.87 18.85 24.55
CA THR A 161 -10.78 18.14 25.26
C THR A 161 -9.40 18.32 24.62
N GLY A 162 -9.30 19.13 23.55
CA GLY A 162 -8.05 19.39 22.82
C GLY A 162 -7.61 18.30 21.82
N LEU A 163 -8.13 17.07 21.93
CA LEU A 163 -7.84 15.97 20.98
C LEU A 163 -9.13 15.41 20.36
N GLU A 164 -9.14 15.20 19.04
CA GLU A 164 -10.28 14.64 18.31
C GLU A 164 -10.52 13.15 18.67
N ASP A 165 -11.77 12.72 18.69
CA ASP A 165 -12.11 11.33 19.08
C ASP A 165 -11.56 10.29 18.09
N ILE A 166 -11.52 10.62 16.79
CA ILE A 166 -10.91 9.75 15.77
C ILE A 166 -9.42 9.54 16.00
N VAL A 167 -8.72 10.55 16.54
CA VAL A 167 -7.29 10.47 16.87
C VAL A 167 -7.07 9.62 18.12
N LYS A 168 -7.92 9.78 19.14
CA LYS A 168 -7.91 8.95 20.35
C LYS A 168 -8.16 7.47 20.01
N GLU A 169 -9.15 7.20 19.18
CA GLU A 169 -9.47 5.85 18.73
C GLU A 169 -8.27 5.24 18.00
N ALA A 170 -7.69 5.95 17.05
CA ALA A 170 -6.54 5.48 16.31
C ALA A 170 -5.30 5.24 17.17
N ALA A 171 -5.05 6.11 18.15
CA ALA A 171 -3.99 5.89 19.13
C ALA A 171 -4.25 4.62 19.96
N SER A 172 -5.49 4.39 20.42
CA SER A 172 -5.86 3.17 21.16
C SER A 172 -5.61 1.92 20.32
N ARG A 173 -6.11 1.89 19.07
CA ARG A 173 -5.94 0.74 18.17
C ARG A 173 -4.48 0.45 17.85
N LEU A 174 -3.68 1.49 17.60
CA LEU A 174 -2.23 1.34 17.40
C LEU A 174 -1.54 0.74 18.63
N ASN A 175 -1.91 1.22 19.82
CA ASN A 175 -1.36 0.69 21.07
C ASN A 175 -1.79 -0.76 21.34
N GLU A 176 -3.01 -1.15 21.01
CA GLU A 176 -3.47 -2.54 21.14
C GLU A 176 -2.76 -3.48 20.16
N LEU A 177 -2.56 -3.04 18.91
CA LEU A 177 -1.81 -3.82 17.91
C LEU A 177 -0.34 -3.98 18.35
N SER A 178 0.30 -2.89 18.80
CA SER A 178 1.73 -2.88 19.16
C SER A 178 2.08 -3.74 20.38
N GLN A 179 1.11 -4.08 21.23
CA GLN A 179 1.32 -5.00 22.37
C GLN A 179 1.80 -6.39 21.94
N SER A 180 1.41 -6.86 20.74
CA SER A 180 1.79 -8.17 20.21
C SER A 180 2.90 -8.10 19.17
N VAL A 181 3.51 -6.92 19.00
CA VAL A 181 4.64 -6.67 18.09
C VAL A 181 5.91 -6.54 18.93
N THR A 182 6.98 -7.26 18.59
CA THR A 182 8.22 -7.25 19.40
C THR A 182 8.90 -5.88 19.33
N ASP A 183 9.25 -5.43 18.13
CA ASP A 183 10.20 -4.34 17.90
C ASP A 183 9.49 -3.06 17.44
N HIS A 184 8.86 -3.07 16.26
CA HIS A 184 8.46 -1.82 15.61
C HIS A 184 7.18 -1.91 14.77
N VAL A 185 6.44 -0.80 14.71
CA VAL A 185 5.22 -0.64 13.90
C VAL A 185 5.39 0.53 12.93
N TYR A 186 5.50 0.24 11.64
CA TYR A 186 5.48 1.25 10.58
C TYR A 186 4.04 1.52 10.14
N VAL A 187 3.63 2.78 10.11
CA VAL A 187 2.29 3.20 9.71
C VAL A 187 2.38 4.08 8.47
N LEU A 188 1.78 3.65 7.36
CA LEU A 188 1.74 4.43 6.13
C LEU A 188 0.99 5.74 6.37
N ASN A 189 1.57 6.87 5.99
CA ASN A 189 0.87 8.15 6.06
C ASN A 189 -0.25 8.23 5.01
N ALA A 190 -1.18 9.17 5.18
CA ALA A 190 -2.17 9.43 4.16
C ALA A 190 -1.50 9.93 2.85
N ILE A 191 -1.85 9.29 1.74
CA ILE A 191 -1.36 9.58 0.39
C ILE A 191 -2.36 10.52 -0.31
N PRO A 192 -1.90 11.56 -1.03
CA PRO A 192 -2.77 12.42 -1.84
C PRO A 192 -3.74 11.62 -2.70
N ARG A 193 -5.02 11.93 -2.60
CA ARG A 193 -6.07 11.21 -3.33
C ARG A 193 -6.14 11.68 -4.78
N PRO A 194 -6.16 10.76 -5.76
CA PRO A 194 -6.51 11.10 -7.12
C PRO A 194 -7.93 11.68 -7.21
N HIS A 195 -8.14 12.56 -8.18
CA HIS A 195 -9.46 12.94 -8.63
C HIS A 195 -10.19 11.68 -9.13
N ARG A 196 -11.50 11.53 -8.85
CA ARG A 196 -12.28 10.32 -9.23
C ARG A 196 -12.20 10.02 -10.74
N ALA A 197 -12.13 11.05 -11.57
CA ALA A 197 -12.00 10.91 -13.01
C ALA A 197 -10.54 10.92 -13.53
N PHE A 198 -9.53 10.80 -12.65
CA PHE A 198 -8.11 10.91 -13.01
C PHE A 198 -7.77 10.05 -14.24
N HIS A 199 -7.98 8.74 -14.18
CA HIS A 199 -7.59 7.83 -15.26
C HIS A 199 -8.23 8.22 -16.60
N ARG A 200 -9.53 8.56 -16.60
CA ARG A 200 -10.24 9.03 -17.80
C ARG A 200 -9.68 10.35 -18.32
N LEU A 201 -9.50 11.35 -17.45
CA LEU A 201 -9.02 12.68 -17.84
C LEU A 201 -7.58 12.63 -18.34
N HIS A 202 -6.72 11.85 -17.67
CA HIS A 202 -5.34 11.62 -18.06
C HIS A 202 -5.27 10.96 -19.44
N THR A 203 -6.05 9.89 -19.66
CA THR A 203 -6.18 9.20 -20.95
C THR A 203 -6.61 10.13 -22.08
N ILE A 204 -7.64 10.96 -21.87
CA ILE A 204 -8.13 11.91 -22.88
C ILE A 204 -7.05 12.96 -23.19
N ALA A 205 -6.45 13.55 -22.17
CA ALA A 205 -5.43 14.57 -22.35
C ALA A 205 -4.20 14.02 -23.08
N PHE A 206 -3.78 12.79 -22.77
CA PHE A 206 -2.65 12.14 -23.43
C PHE A 206 -2.97 11.82 -24.90
N ARG A 207 -4.18 11.32 -25.22
CA ARG A 207 -4.64 11.10 -26.62
C ARG A 207 -4.65 12.38 -27.44
N GLN A 208 -5.06 13.49 -26.82
CA GLN A 208 -5.24 14.77 -27.49
C GLN A 208 -3.99 15.67 -27.44
N HIS A 209 -2.87 15.17 -26.92
CA HIS A 209 -1.64 15.94 -26.72
C HIS A 209 -1.85 17.25 -25.92
N ILE A 210 -2.82 17.24 -25.00
CA ILE A 210 -3.10 18.38 -24.12
C ILE A 210 -2.06 18.39 -23.01
N SER A 211 -1.38 19.51 -22.82
CA SER A 211 -0.43 19.68 -21.71
C SER A 211 -1.11 19.46 -20.35
N GLN A 212 -0.52 18.56 -19.57
CA GLN A 212 -1.06 18.12 -18.30
C GLN A 212 -0.34 18.80 -17.14
N LYS A 213 -1.09 19.12 -16.07
CA LYS A 213 -0.54 19.60 -14.80
C LYS A 213 -0.86 18.57 -13.73
N PRO A 214 0.12 17.87 -13.13
CA PRO A 214 -0.13 16.80 -12.15
C PRO A 214 -1.08 17.21 -11.01
N ALA A 215 -0.95 18.45 -10.51
CA ALA A 215 -1.82 18.99 -9.47
C ALA A 215 -3.32 18.99 -9.82
N LYS A 216 -3.69 19.08 -11.11
CA LYS A 216 -5.10 19.04 -11.54
C LYS A 216 -5.73 17.66 -11.41
N PHE A 217 -4.91 16.62 -11.31
CA PHE A 217 -5.38 15.26 -11.14
C PHE A 217 -5.49 14.83 -9.67
N LEU A 218 -5.08 15.70 -8.74
CA LEU A 218 -5.29 15.50 -7.32
C LEU A 218 -6.66 16.03 -6.92
N ASN A 219 -7.29 15.38 -5.95
CA ASN A 219 -8.52 15.88 -5.37
C ASN A 219 -8.22 17.03 -4.40
N SER A 220 -8.36 18.27 -4.89
CA SER A 220 -8.09 19.49 -4.11
C SER A 220 -9.02 19.70 -2.92
N THR A 221 -10.16 19.01 -2.87
CA THR A 221 -11.08 19.04 -1.72
C THR A 221 -10.84 17.90 -0.75
N SER A 222 -9.82 17.06 -0.99
CA SER A 222 -9.47 16.01 -0.03
C SER A 222 -8.98 16.64 1.28
N GLY A 223 -9.49 16.15 2.41
CA GLY A 223 -8.96 16.45 3.74
C GLY A 223 -7.60 15.79 4.00
N ILE A 224 -6.70 15.78 3.01
CA ILE A 224 -5.44 15.03 3.08
C ILE A 224 -4.52 15.57 4.17
N GLU A 225 -4.35 16.89 4.25
CA GLU A 225 -3.54 17.51 5.30
C GLU A 225 -4.11 17.24 6.69
N LEU A 226 -5.44 17.22 6.81
CA LEU A 226 -6.11 16.83 8.06
C LEU A 226 -5.82 15.37 8.41
N ALA A 227 -5.95 14.45 7.45
CA ALA A 227 -5.64 13.03 7.67
C ALA A 227 -4.17 12.82 8.06
N ARG A 228 -3.22 13.50 7.39
CA ARG A 228 -1.79 13.43 7.72
C ARG A 228 -1.52 13.92 9.15
N ARG A 229 -2.14 15.02 9.58
CA ARG A 229 -2.06 15.50 10.98
C ARG A 229 -2.64 14.49 11.96
N ARG A 230 -3.81 13.90 11.65
CA ARG A 230 -4.46 12.90 12.50
C ARG A 230 -3.59 11.65 12.66
N VAL A 231 -3.10 11.09 11.56
CA VAL A 231 -2.18 9.93 11.56
C VAL A 231 -0.92 10.25 12.36
N ALA A 232 -0.29 11.41 12.12
CA ALA A 232 0.90 11.81 12.85
C ALA A 232 0.66 11.93 14.36
N LYS A 233 -0.47 12.51 14.76
CA LYS A 233 -0.84 12.65 16.17
C LYS A 233 -1.14 11.30 16.82
N SER A 234 -1.79 10.37 16.11
CA SER A 234 -2.05 9.03 16.63
C SER A 234 -0.76 8.22 16.76
N VAL A 235 0.14 8.29 15.77
CA VAL A 235 1.44 7.61 15.81
C VAL A 235 2.32 8.14 16.92
N SER A 236 2.32 9.46 17.18
CA SER A 236 3.12 10.05 18.28
C SER A 236 2.70 9.55 19.68
N MET A 237 1.55 8.89 19.80
CA MET A 237 1.02 8.34 21.04
C MET A 237 1.27 6.82 21.17
N CYS A 238 2.03 6.23 20.26
CA CYS A 238 2.46 4.84 20.29
C CYS A 238 3.99 4.78 20.30
N SER A 239 4.57 4.23 21.38
CA SER A 239 6.03 4.24 21.59
C SER A 239 6.83 3.38 20.61
N LYS A 240 6.19 2.37 20.00
CA LYS A 240 6.79 1.50 18.97
C LYS A 240 6.47 1.94 17.54
N CYS A 241 5.72 3.02 17.36
CA CYS A 241 5.19 3.38 16.06
C CYS A 241 6.00 4.49 15.40
N SER A 242 6.21 4.38 14.08
CA SER A 242 6.68 5.49 13.24
C SER A 242 5.90 5.58 11.95
N ILE A 243 5.93 6.77 11.34
CA ILE A 243 5.30 6.99 10.03
C ILE A 243 6.27 6.57 8.93
N ILE A 244 5.75 5.94 7.89
CA ILE A 244 6.39 5.84 6.57
C ILE A 244 5.59 6.67 5.57
N ASP A 245 6.27 7.39 4.67
CA ASP A 245 5.62 8.35 3.79
C ASP A 245 6.10 8.20 2.36
N TYR A 246 5.16 8.07 1.43
CA TYR A 246 5.46 7.92 0.01
C TYR A 246 5.59 9.27 -0.71
N GLN A 247 5.26 10.40 -0.05
CA GLN A 247 5.42 11.71 -0.67
C GLN A 247 6.81 11.91 -1.31
N PRO A 248 7.94 11.59 -0.66
CA PRO A 248 9.27 11.78 -1.26
C PRO A 248 9.50 10.95 -2.54
N VAL A 249 8.78 9.83 -2.72
CA VAL A 249 8.96 8.93 -3.87
C VAL A 249 8.21 9.43 -5.11
N PHE A 250 7.08 10.09 -4.91
CA PHE A 250 6.18 10.51 -5.99
C PHE A 250 6.06 12.03 -6.15
N THR A 251 6.80 12.81 -5.37
CA THR A 251 6.79 14.27 -5.46
C THR A 251 7.93 14.77 -6.34
N PHE A 252 7.58 15.45 -7.43
CA PHE A 252 8.52 16.07 -8.35
C PHE A 252 8.12 17.53 -8.55
N ASN A 253 9.06 18.45 -8.34
CA ASN A 253 8.83 19.91 -8.37
C ASN A 253 7.64 20.30 -7.47
N ASP A 254 7.72 19.90 -6.20
CA ASP A 254 6.75 20.21 -5.13
C ASP A 254 5.31 19.74 -5.39
N THR A 255 5.09 18.87 -6.36
CA THR A 255 3.77 18.30 -6.68
C THR A 255 3.84 16.79 -6.59
N PHE A 256 2.81 16.14 -6.03
CA PHE A 256 2.66 14.68 -6.06
C PHE A 256 2.15 14.23 -7.44
N HIS A 257 2.83 13.28 -8.08
CA HIS A 257 2.52 12.81 -9.42
C HIS A 257 1.83 11.45 -9.36
N LEU A 258 0.79 11.29 -10.17
CA LEU A 258 0.04 10.05 -10.32
C LEU A 258 0.49 9.22 -11.53
N TYR A 259 1.39 9.77 -12.34
CA TYR A 259 1.93 9.20 -13.56
C TYR A 259 3.34 9.75 -13.79
N ASP A 260 4.14 9.05 -14.59
CA ASP A 260 5.45 9.52 -15.01
C ASP A 260 5.30 10.60 -16.09
N SER A 261 5.76 11.81 -15.83
CA SER A 261 5.64 12.93 -16.77
C SER A 261 6.44 12.75 -18.07
N VAL A 262 7.41 11.83 -18.10
CA VAL A 262 8.21 11.51 -19.29
C VAL A 262 7.48 10.49 -20.17
N THR A 263 7.00 9.40 -19.57
CA THR A 263 6.41 8.27 -20.33
C THR A 263 4.90 8.30 -20.40
N ASN A 264 4.23 9.12 -19.59
CA ASN A 264 2.77 9.14 -19.36
C ASN A 264 2.20 7.82 -18.82
N VAL A 265 3.03 6.92 -18.30
CA VAL A 265 2.57 5.69 -17.66
C VAL A 265 2.13 6.00 -16.23
N ASP A 266 0.94 5.53 -15.86
CA ASP A 266 0.32 5.77 -14.57
C ASP A 266 1.08 5.06 -13.43
N PHE A 267 1.36 5.77 -12.33
CA PHE A 267 1.79 5.18 -11.07
C PHE A 267 0.61 4.64 -10.27
N MET A 268 -0.57 5.25 -10.43
CA MET A 268 -1.82 4.82 -9.79
C MET A 268 -2.90 4.54 -10.84
N ASN A 269 -3.69 3.49 -10.67
CA ASN A 269 -4.79 3.20 -11.59
C ASN A 269 -6.09 3.97 -11.25
N GLY A 270 -7.16 3.72 -12.02
CA GLY A 270 -8.47 4.34 -11.81
C GLY A 270 -9.13 4.05 -10.45
N TYR A 271 -8.70 3.01 -9.73
CA TYR A 271 -9.17 2.64 -8.39
C TYR A 271 -8.26 3.14 -7.25
N TRP A 272 -7.23 3.90 -7.60
CA TRP A 272 -6.24 4.51 -6.71
C TRP A 272 -5.30 3.50 -6.05
N HIS A 273 -5.10 2.34 -6.67
CA HIS A 273 -4.03 1.41 -6.31
C HIS A 273 -2.79 1.69 -7.14
N LEU A 274 -1.61 1.34 -6.62
CA LEU A 274 -0.38 1.49 -7.38
C LEU A 274 -0.30 0.45 -8.49
N THR A 275 0.06 0.90 -9.69
CA THR A 275 0.40 0.04 -10.83
C THR A 275 1.75 -0.64 -10.58
N PRO A 276 2.15 -1.64 -11.40
CA PRO A 276 3.50 -2.20 -11.33
C PRO A 276 4.61 -1.15 -11.41
N LEU A 277 4.45 -0.07 -12.20
CA LEU A 277 5.41 1.03 -12.23
C LEU A 277 5.44 1.80 -10.91
N GLY A 278 4.28 2.12 -10.33
CA GLY A 278 4.20 2.78 -9.03
C GLY A 278 4.85 1.95 -7.92
N LEU A 279 4.58 0.65 -7.89
CA LEU A 279 5.19 -0.29 -6.96
C LEU A 279 6.69 -0.43 -7.16
N HIS A 280 7.16 -0.44 -8.42
CA HIS A 280 8.58 -0.48 -8.72
C HIS A 280 9.32 0.71 -8.12
N ARG A 281 8.73 1.91 -8.16
CA ARG A 281 9.33 3.12 -7.55
C ARG A 281 9.44 3.04 -6.03
N LEU A 282 8.63 2.22 -5.37
CA LEU A 282 8.72 2.00 -3.93
C LEU A 282 9.81 1.02 -3.51
N ARG A 283 10.42 0.27 -4.44
CA ARG A 283 11.46 -0.73 -4.09
C ARG A 283 12.65 -0.12 -3.34
N PRO A 284 13.30 0.97 -3.83
CA PRO A 284 14.41 1.57 -3.09
C PRO A 284 14.00 2.07 -1.70
N PHE A 285 12.79 2.63 -1.58
CA PHE A 285 12.24 3.12 -0.33
C PHE A 285 12.06 1.99 0.70
N PHE A 286 11.43 0.88 0.31
CA PHE A 286 11.28 -0.26 1.21
C PHE A 286 12.60 -0.96 1.47
N ARG A 287 13.51 -1.05 0.49
CA ARG A 287 14.85 -1.61 0.71
C ARG A 287 15.59 -0.86 1.81
N ASP A 288 15.58 0.47 1.75
CA ASP A 288 16.19 1.32 2.78
C ASP A 288 15.58 1.04 4.16
N ILE A 289 14.25 0.96 4.26
CA ILE A 289 13.61 0.60 5.53
C ILE A 289 14.08 -0.78 6.01
N CYS A 290 14.00 -1.81 5.15
CA CYS A 290 14.35 -3.18 5.50
C CYS A 290 15.81 -3.31 5.98
N ASP A 291 16.73 -2.54 5.40
CA ASP A 291 18.16 -2.55 5.75
C ASP A 291 18.45 -1.94 7.12
N HIS A 292 17.55 -1.10 7.60
CA HIS A 292 17.68 -0.39 8.87
C HIS A 292 16.73 -0.92 9.95
N ILE A 293 16.00 -2.02 9.69
CA ILE A 293 15.23 -2.68 10.73
C ILE A 293 16.18 -3.21 11.80
N THR A 294 15.93 -2.82 13.05
CA THR A 294 16.65 -3.33 14.22
C THR A 294 15.77 -4.35 14.95
N TYR A 295 16.24 -5.59 15.04
CA TYR A 295 15.56 -6.66 15.77
C TYR A 295 16.15 -6.82 17.17
N SER A 296 15.33 -6.78 18.22
CA SER A 296 15.80 -6.96 19.60
C SER A 296 16.32 -8.39 19.89
N ASN A 297 15.86 -9.38 19.12
CA ASN A 297 16.24 -10.78 19.27
C ASN A 297 17.49 -11.19 18.48
N ARG A 298 18.24 -10.24 17.90
CA ARG A 298 19.46 -10.54 17.17
C ARG A 298 20.50 -11.12 18.14
N LYS A 299 20.73 -12.44 18.08
CA LYS A 299 21.95 -13.00 18.69
C LYS A 299 23.11 -12.39 17.93
N LEU A 300 23.88 -11.54 18.61
CA LEU A 300 25.18 -11.09 18.13
C LEU A 300 26.05 -12.34 17.94
N THR A 301 26.15 -12.84 16.72
CA THR A 301 27.18 -13.81 16.31
C THR A 301 28.37 -13.08 15.76
#